data_AF-A0A3D2HFV7-F1
#
_entry.id   AF-A0A3D2HFV7-F1
#
_cell.length_a   1.000
_cell.length_b   1.000
_cell.length_c   1.000
_cell.angle_alpha   90.00
_cell.angle_beta   90.00
_cell.angle_gamma   90.00
#
_symmetry.space_group_name_H-M   'P 1'
#
loop_
_entity.id
_entity.type
_entity.pdbx_description
1 polymer ?
#
loop_
_entity_poly.entity_id
_entity_poly.type
_entity_poly.pdbx_seq_one_letter_code
_entity_poly.pdbx_strand_id
1 'polypeptide(L)'
;MANENTFGYHRGSFTLSVKKNPIAKGMLVTFDGSQNYVKACCKGEYPFGIALRDANPTKDQDAHISIQPLSCTDQSARILLDDEVKPGDSLGLSDEGKAKKLTKDMLFIGIALTDGSKGTLVESLTTLPQNFVK
;
A
#
# COMPACT_ATOMS: atom_id res chain seq x y z
N MET A 1 25.53 22.45 12.14
CA MET A 1 25.67 21.82 10.81
C MET A 1 24.41 21.01 10.58
N ALA A 2 23.70 21.23 9.47
CA ALA A 2 22.32 20.80 9.28
C ALA A 2 22.19 19.26 9.24
N ASN A 3 21.38 18.70 10.15
CA ASN A 3 20.83 17.35 10.04
C ASN A 3 19.69 17.42 9.03
N GLU A 4 19.98 17.12 7.77
CA GLU A 4 18.96 17.01 6.73
C GLU A 4 18.26 15.65 6.86
N ASN A 5 17.30 15.56 7.78
CA ASN A 5 16.19 14.61 7.66
C ASN A 5 15.31 15.09 6.51
N THR A 6 15.78 14.91 5.28
CA THR A 6 15.05 15.30 4.08
C THR A 6 13.89 14.33 3.91
N PHE A 7 12.70 14.76 4.31
CA PHE A 7 11.47 14.31 3.68
C PHE A 7 11.59 14.63 2.18
N GLY A 8 12.17 13.70 1.41
CA GLY A 8 12.25 13.81 -0.03
C GLY A 8 10.88 13.56 -0.62
N TYR A 9 10.15 14.64 -0.95
CA TYR A 9 9.00 14.57 -1.84
C TYR A 9 9.50 14.43 -3.28
N HIS A 10 9.49 13.21 -3.80
CA HIS A 10 9.72 12.95 -5.22
C HIS A 10 8.37 12.66 -5.88
N ARG A 11 7.88 13.57 -6.73
CA ARG A 11 6.74 13.40 -7.66
C ARG A 11 5.66 12.41 -7.15
N GLY A 12 4.90 12.81 -6.13
CA GLY A 12 3.80 12.00 -5.61
C GLY A 12 4.22 10.75 -4.83
N SER A 13 5.39 10.74 -4.19
CA SER A 13 5.83 9.69 -3.25
C SER A 13 6.66 10.26 -2.10
N PHE A 14 6.74 9.53 -0.98
CA PHE A 14 7.60 9.84 0.17
C PHE A 14 8.21 8.55 0.75
N THR A 15 9.19 8.69 1.64
CA THR A 15 9.91 7.56 2.25
C THR A 15 9.74 7.54 3.77
N LEU A 16 9.48 6.36 4.34
CA LEU A 16 9.31 6.15 5.79
C LEU A 16 10.04 4.87 6.25
N SER A 17 10.24 4.71 7.56
CA SER A 17 10.90 3.54 8.17
C SER A 17 9.96 2.34 8.33
N VAL A 18 10.54 1.13 8.30
CA VAL A 18 9.92 -0.18 8.53
C VAL A 18 10.78 -0.92 9.56
N LYS A 19 10.21 -1.45 10.65
CA LYS A 19 10.98 -1.94 11.80
C LYS A 19 10.86 -3.43 12.14
N LYS A 20 9.81 -4.11 11.68
CA LYS A 20 9.47 -5.47 12.19
C LYS A 20 9.28 -6.47 11.07
N ASN A 21 8.26 -6.23 10.24
CA ASN A 21 7.88 -7.16 9.19
C ASN A 21 8.34 -6.63 7.84
N PRO A 22 8.86 -7.50 6.96
CA PRO A 22 9.11 -7.16 5.58
C PRO A 22 7.86 -6.60 4.90
N ILE A 23 8.07 -5.65 3.99
CA ILE A 23 7.03 -5.13 3.11
C ILE A 23 7.52 -5.35 1.69
N ALA A 24 6.80 -6.18 0.94
CA ALA A 24 7.03 -6.38 -0.48
C ALA A 24 6.43 -5.23 -1.31
N LYS A 25 7.01 -5.01 -2.49
CA LYS A 25 6.50 -4.11 -3.50
C LYS A 25 5.04 -4.41 -3.82
N GLY A 26 4.25 -3.36 -3.98
CA GLY A 26 2.82 -3.41 -4.29
C GLY A 26 1.91 -3.72 -3.10
N MET A 27 2.46 -3.96 -1.90
CA MET A 27 1.63 -4.07 -0.71
C MET A 27 1.02 -2.71 -0.34
N LEU A 28 -0.25 -2.74 0.03
CA LEU A 28 -0.97 -1.69 0.72
C LEU A 28 -0.39 -1.53 2.12
N VAL A 29 -0.05 -0.30 2.49
CA VAL A 29 0.59 0.02 3.75
C VAL A 29 -0.25 1.00 4.57
N THR A 30 -0.06 0.97 5.88
CA THR A 30 -0.60 1.94 6.83
C THR A 30 0.50 2.52 7.72
N PHE A 31 0.26 3.68 8.33
CA PHE A 31 1.20 4.34 9.23
C PHE A 31 0.81 4.09 10.69
N ASP A 32 1.71 3.51 11.47
CA ASP A 32 1.55 3.36 12.91
C ASP A 32 2.10 4.62 13.61
N GLY A 33 1.21 5.56 13.93
CA GLY A 33 1.58 6.80 14.61
C GLY A 33 2.07 6.62 16.05
N SER A 34 1.79 5.48 16.69
CA SER A 34 2.30 5.22 18.05
C SER A 34 3.80 4.88 18.05
N GLN A 35 4.29 4.29 16.95
CA GLN A 35 5.66 3.78 16.84
C GLN A 35 6.46 4.45 15.71
N ASN A 36 5.85 5.40 14.99
CA ASN A 36 6.44 6.17 13.90
C ASN A 36 7.10 5.29 12.82
N TYR A 37 6.41 4.23 12.38
CA TYR A 37 6.86 3.41 11.25
C TYR A 37 5.68 2.95 10.39
N VAL A 38 6.01 2.43 9.22
CA VAL A 38 5.04 1.90 8.26
C VAL A 38 4.98 0.38 8.36
N LYS A 39 3.75 -0.14 8.29
CA LYS A 39 3.47 -1.59 8.27
C LYS A 39 2.54 -1.95 7.13
N ALA A 40 2.52 -3.23 6.78
CA ALA A 40 1.49 -3.79 5.92
C ALA A 40 0.10 -3.50 6.53
N CYS A 41 -0.84 -3.06 5.69
CA CYS A 41 -2.19 -2.74 6.12
C CYS A 41 -2.96 -4.03 6.48
N CYS A 42 -3.59 -4.07 7.64
CA CYS A 42 -4.39 -5.22 8.08
C CYS A 42 -5.89 -5.03 7.78
N LYS A 43 -6.66 -6.12 7.76
CA LYS A 43 -8.12 -6.04 7.61
C LYS A 43 -8.73 -5.10 8.66
N GLY A 44 -9.55 -4.16 8.20
CA GLY A 44 -10.18 -3.13 9.05
C GLY A 44 -9.37 -1.84 9.19
N GLU A 45 -8.13 -1.81 8.72
CA GLU A 45 -7.33 -0.59 8.63
C GLU A 45 -7.52 0.10 7.28
N TYR A 46 -7.28 1.41 7.26
CA TYR A 46 -7.24 2.18 6.03
C TYR A 46 -5.80 2.24 5.51
N PRO A 47 -5.54 1.76 4.28
CA PRO A 47 -4.25 1.98 3.66
C PRO A 47 -4.13 3.45 3.28
N PHE A 48 -2.99 4.04 3.58
CA PHE A 48 -2.67 5.41 3.16
C PHE A 48 -1.80 5.44 1.90
N GLY A 49 -1.24 4.29 1.49
CA GLY A 49 -0.35 4.21 0.35
C GLY A 49 -0.01 2.78 -0.08
N ILE A 50 0.79 2.70 -1.13
CA ILE A 50 1.28 1.47 -1.74
C ILE A 50 2.82 1.49 -1.75
N ALA A 51 3.43 0.37 -1.36
CA ALA A 51 4.86 0.17 -1.39
C ALA A 51 5.40 0.13 -2.85
N LEU A 52 6.36 1.01 -3.17
CA LEU A 52 6.95 1.09 -4.53
C LEU A 52 8.13 0.12 -4.74
N ARG A 53 8.69 -0.41 -3.65
CA ARG A 53 9.84 -1.33 -3.63
C ARG A 53 9.75 -2.28 -2.45
N ASP A 54 10.63 -3.26 -2.36
CA ASP A 54 10.72 -4.11 -1.17
C ASP A 54 11.46 -3.37 -0.04
N ALA A 55 11.08 -3.66 1.21
CA ALA A 55 11.76 -3.21 2.42
C ALA A 55 11.86 -4.38 3.41
N ASN A 56 13.10 -4.77 3.71
CA ASN A 56 13.41 -5.93 4.55
C ASN A 56 14.17 -5.45 5.80
N PRO A 57 13.47 -5.11 6.90
CA PRO A 57 14.16 -4.78 8.14
C PRO A 57 14.87 -6.00 8.71
N THR A 58 15.93 -5.77 9.46
CA THR A 58 16.60 -6.81 10.26
C THR A 58 16.35 -6.56 11.75
N LYS A 59 16.78 -7.47 12.62
CA LYS A 59 16.66 -7.28 14.08
C LYS A 59 17.36 -6.01 14.57
N ASP A 60 18.44 -5.61 13.89
CA ASP A 60 19.33 -4.53 14.32
C ASP A 60 19.22 -3.27 13.46
N GLN A 61 18.43 -3.32 12.37
CA GLN A 61 18.36 -2.22 11.42
C GLN A 61 16.97 -2.07 10.79
N ASP A 62 16.43 -0.87 10.90
CA ASP A 62 15.23 -0.43 10.17
C ASP A 62 15.49 -0.44 8.65
N ALA A 63 14.49 -0.81 7.87
CA ALA A 63 14.49 -0.59 6.43
C ALA A 63 13.71 0.70 6.08
N HIS A 64 13.96 1.25 4.89
CA HIS A 64 13.23 2.42 4.39
C HIS A 64 12.44 2.07 3.13
N ILE A 65 11.15 2.42 3.13
CA ILE A 65 10.21 2.11 2.06
C ILE A 65 9.78 3.39 1.36
N SER A 66 9.79 3.39 0.02
CA SER A 66 9.18 4.45 -0.79
C SER A 66 7.71 4.11 -1.02
N ILE A 67 6.83 5.08 -0.80
CA ILE A 67 5.38 4.89 -0.76
C ILE A 67 4.72 5.86 -1.74
N GLN A 68 3.87 5.33 -2.59
CA GLN A 68 2.89 6.11 -3.35
C GLN A 68 1.65 6.30 -2.46
N PRO A 69 1.29 7.53 -2.05
CA PRO A 69 0.07 7.76 -1.31
C PRO A 69 -1.15 7.41 -2.16
N LEU A 70 -2.16 6.84 -1.50
CA LEU A 70 -3.49 6.78 -2.08
C LEU A 70 -4.12 8.17 -1.97
N SER A 71 -4.85 8.58 -3.01
CA SER A 71 -5.47 9.90 -3.08
C SER A 71 -6.99 9.80 -3.25
N CYS A 72 -7.70 10.91 -3.03
CA CYS A 72 -9.14 11.02 -3.30
C CYS A 72 -9.48 11.19 -4.79
N THR A 73 -8.47 11.04 -5.66
CA THR A 73 -8.59 11.04 -7.12
C THR A 73 -8.12 9.71 -7.66
N ASP A 74 -8.71 9.30 -8.78
CA ASP A 74 -8.33 8.06 -9.44
C ASP A 74 -6.85 8.08 -9.84
N GLN A 75 -6.11 7.08 -9.38
CA GLN A 75 -4.68 6.95 -9.67
C GLN A 75 -4.35 5.51 -10.03
N SER A 76 -3.62 5.35 -11.14
CA SER A 76 -3.07 4.04 -11.50
C SER A 76 -1.97 3.66 -10.50
N ALA A 77 -2.04 2.43 -10.01
CA ALA A 77 -1.05 1.86 -9.13
C ALA A 77 -0.87 0.36 -9.42
N ARG A 78 0.24 -0.20 -8.94
CA ARG A 78 0.52 -1.65 -9.05
C ARG A 78 0.38 -2.29 -7.67
N ILE A 79 -0.57 -3.20 -7.52
CA ILE A 79 -0.93 -3.81 -6.23
C ILE A 79 -0.57 -5.30 -6.23
N LEU A 80 -0.04 -5.79 -5.12
CA LEU A 80 0.26 -7.21 -4.92
C LEU A 80 -1.00 -7.98 -4.58
N LEU A 81 -1.26 -9.06 -5.33
CA LEU A 81 -2.46 -9.87 -5.19
C LEU A 81 -2.31 -11.07 -4.25
N ASP A 82 -3.41 -11.41 -3.60
CA ASP A 82 -3.59 -12.62 -2.79
C ASP A 82 -4.47 -13.68 -3.48
N ASP A 83 -5.07 -13.34 -4.62
CA ASP A 83 -5.96 -14.22 -5.39
C ASP A 83 -5.91 -13.87 -6.91
N GLU A 84 -6.57 -14.68 -7.75
CA GLU A 84 -6.78 -14.36 -9.16
C GLU A 84 -7.82 -13.24 -9.34
N VAL A 85 -7.55 -12.32 -10.28
CA VAL A 85 -8.45 -11.23 -10.65
C VAL A 85 -8.46 -11.00 -12.16
N LYS A 86 -9.57 -10.47 -12.68
CA LYS A 86 -9.75 -10.07 -14.08
C LYS A 86 -9.94 -8.55 -14.21
N PRO A 87 -9.68 -7.96 -15.39
CA PRO A 87 -10.01 -6.57 -15.64
C PRO A 87 -11.47 -6.26 -15.31
N GLY A 88 -11.70 -5.16 -14.59
CA GLY A 88 -13.01 -4.75 -14.10
C GLY A 88 -13.42 -5.33 -12.74
N ASP A 89 -12.69 -6.31 -12.19
CA ASP A 89 -12.94 -6.79 -10.84
C ASP A 89 -12.67 -5.68 -9.82
N SER A 90 -13.61 -5.48 -8.90
CA SER A 90 -13.39 -4.65 -7.73
C SER A 90 -12.40 -5.33 -6.79
N LEU A 91 -11.44 -4.58 -6.29
CA LEU A 91 -10.40 -5.03 -5.37
C LEU A 91 -10.70 -4.54 -3.95
N GLY A 92 -10.49 -5.42 -2.98
CA GLY A 92 -10.51 -5.10 -1.58
C GLY A 92 -9.21 -5.48 -0.87
N LEU A 93 -8.97 -4.87 0.29
CA LEU A 93 -7.84 -5.19 1.15
C LEU A 93 -7.98 -6.62 1.72
N SER A 94 -7.01 -7.48 1.39
CA SER A 94 -6.80 -8.78 2.02
C SER A 94 -5.87 -8.64 3.23
N ASP A 95 -5.52 -9.77 3.83
CA ASP A 95 -4.55 -9.81 4.91
C ASP A 95 -3.14 -9.42 4.42
N GLU A 96 -2.34 -8.91 5.36
CA GLU A 96 -0.94 -8.53 5.11
C GLU A 96 -0.77 -7.56 3.93
N GLY A 97 -1.62 -6.56 3.79
CA GLY A 97 -1.45 -5.52 2.77
C GLY A 97 -1.59 -5.98 1.33
N LYS A 98 -2.09 -7.19 1.05
CA LYS A 98 -2.38 -7.64 -0.32
C LYS A 98 -3.79 -7.23 -0.74
N ALA A 99 -4.09 -7.29 -2.03
CA ALA A 99 -5.45 -7.13 -2.53
C ALA A 99 -6.00 -8.43 -3.10
N LYS A 100 -7.32 -8.58 -3.07
CA LYS A 100 -8.05 -9.65 -3.77
C LYS A 100 -9.41 -9.14 -4.21
N LYS A 101 -10.18 -9.98 -4.89
CA LYS A 101 -11.55 -9.64 -5.30
C LYS A 101 -12.39 -9.20 -4.09
N LEU A 102 -13.08 -8.07 -4.24
CA LEU A 102 -13.87 -7.45 -3.19
C LEU A 102 -15.01 -8.38 -2.73
N THR A 103 -15.18 -8.49 -1.43
CA THR A 103 -16.34 -9.11 -0.79
C THR A 103 -17.04 -8.11 0.13
N LYS A 104 -18.24 -8.45 0.62
CA LYS A 104 -19.08 -7.54 1.41
C LYS A 104 -18.39 -6.96 2.66
N ASP A 105 -17.46 -7.70 3.24
CA ASP A 105 -16.79 -7.33 4.50
C ASP A 105 -15.39 -6.72 4.30
N MET A 106 -15.08 -6.31 3.07
CA MET A 106 -13.77 -5.78 2.71
C MET A 106 -13.85 -4.29 2.39
N LEU A 107 -12.78 -3.57 2.76
CA LEU A 107 -12.58 -2.20 2.32
C LEU A 107 -12.28 -2.19 0.83
N PHE A 108 -13.04 -1.40 0.07
CA PHE A 108 -12.78 -1.15 -1.35
C PHE A 108 -11.50 -0.34 -1.55
N ILE A 109 -10.64 -0.79 -2.47
CA ILE A 109 -9.34 -0.17 -2.77
C ILE A 109 -9.28 0.36 -4.21
N GLY A 110 -9.95 -0.30 -5.15
CA GLY A 110 -9.88 0.07 -6.55
C GLY A 110 -10.45 -0.99 -7.47
N ILE A 111 -10.16 -0.86 -8.76
CA ILE A 111 -10.59 -1.78 -9.82
C ILE A 111 -9.36 -2.32 -10.54
N ALA A 112 -9.31 -3.62 -10.83
CA ALA A 112 -8.24 -4.21 -11.62
C ALA A 112 -8.33 -3.76 -13.09
N LEU A 113 -7.21 -3.35 -13.68
CA LEU A 113 -7.10 -2.94 -15.09
C LEU A 113 -6.51 -4.05 -15.96
N THR A 114 -5.76 -4.96 -15.37
CA THR A 114 -5.13 -6.11 -16.04
C THR A 114 -5.51 -7.41 -15.33
N ASP A 115 -5.33 -8.54 -16.00
CA ASP A 115 -5.35 -9.85 -15.35
C ASP A 115 -4.24 -9.95 -14.29
N GLY A 116 -4.48 -10.72 -13.24
CA GLY A 116 -3.47 -10.99 -12.22
C GLY A 116 -3.75 -12.31 -11.50
N SER A 117 -2.68 -12.94 -11.03
CA SER A 117 -2.72 -14.16 -10.21
C SER A 117 -2.17 -13.90 -8.81
N LYS A 118 -2.46 -14.81 -7.88
CA LYS A 118 -1.90 -14.76 -6.52
C LYS A 118 -0.37 -14.56 -6.54
N GLY A 119 0.11 -13.59 -5.77
CA GLY A 119 1.54 -13.25 -5.66
C GLY A 119 2.09 -12.37 -6.78
N THR A 120 1.25 -11.91 -7.72
CA THR A 120 1.67 -11.01 -8.81
C THR A 120 1.23 -9.57 -8.59
N LEU A 121 1.89 -8.63 -9.28
CA LEU A 121 1.50 -7.23 -9.30
C LEU A 121 0.49 -6.98 -10.42
N VAL A 122 -0.70 -6.47 -10.07
CA VAL A 122 -1.74 -6.08 -11.02
C VAL A 122 -1.79 -4.57 -11.17
N GLU A 123 -2.03 -4.06 -12.37
CA GLU A 123 -2.38 -2.64 -12.54
C GLU A 123 -3.82 -2.42 -12.07
N SER A 124 -4.02 -1.38 -11.29
CA SER A 124 -5.32 -1.04 -10.71
C SER A 124 -5.56 0.47 -10.74
N LEU A 125 -6.81 0.85 -11.00
CA LEU A 125 -7.29 2.20 -10.74
C LEU A 125 -7.71 2.29 -9.27
N THR A 126 -6.90 2.97 -8.47
CA THR A 126 -7.10 3.12 -7.02
C THR A 126 -7.75 4.46 -6.70
N THR A 127 -8.61 4.48 -5.69
CA THR A 127 -9.28 5.70 -5.23
C THR A 127 -9.63 5.56 -3.75
N LEU A 128 -9.35 6.58 -2.94
CA LEU A 128 -9.90 6.66 -1.59
C LEU A 128 -11.33 7.17 -1.67
N PRO A 129 -12.32 6.46 -1.10
CA PRO A 129 -13.67 6.98 -1.06
C PRO A 129 -13.69 8.32 -0.30
N GLN A 130 -14.17 9.38 -0.95
CA GLN A 130 -14.12 10.76 -0.46
C GLN A 130 -14.81 10.98 0.90
N ASN A 131 -15.66 10.03 1.31
CA ASN A 131 -16.37 10.08 2.59
C ASN A 131 -15.48 9.80 3.82
N PHE A 132 -14.22 9.41 3.64
CA PHE A 132 -13.29 9.12 4.73
C PHE A 132 -12.40 10.31 5.14
N VAL A 133 -12.42 11.42 4.38
CA VAL A 133 -11.75 12.67 4.77
C VAL A 133 -12.82 13.61 5.33
N LYS A 134 -12.96 13.64 6.65
CA LYS A 134 -13.67 14.71 7.38
C LYS A 134 -12.71 15.36 8.36
#